data_AF-A0A212DXS8-F1
#
_entry.id   AF-A0A212DXS8-F1
#
_cell.length_a   1.000
_cell.length_b   1.000
_cell.length_c   1.000
_cell.angle_alpha   90.00
_cell.angle_beta   90.00
_cell.angle_gamma   90.00
#
_symmetry.space_group_name_H-M   'P 1'
#
loop_
_entity.id
_entity.type
_entity.pdbx_description
1 polymer ?
#
loop_
_entity_poly.entity_id
_entity_poly.type
_entity_poly.pdbx_seq_one_letter_code
_entity_poly.pdbx_strand_id
1 'polypeptide(L)' 'MNKENFVKCYYCNKNSRFNLQKVWVKYNIDKKGNYNEDKNFDTFNIEEPTNDDNLHLCKSCFENWSNGKI' A
#
# COMPACT_ATOMS: atom_id res chain seq x y z
N MET A 1 27.40 13.77 -12.66
CA MET A 1 26.28 12.79 -12.76
C MET A 1 25.51 12.85 -11.46
N ASN A 2 24.28 13.36 -11.49
CA ASN A 2 23.40 13.32 -10.34
C ASN A 2 23.18 11.85 -9.98
N LYS A 3 23.55 11.44 -8.76
CA LYS A 3 23.12 10.16 -8.23
C LYS A 3 21.61 10.26 -8.07
N GLU A 4 20.86 9.68 -9.01
CA GLU A 4 19.43 9.45 -8.80
C GLU A 4 19.32 8.66 -7.50
N ASN A 5 18.80 9.30 -6.45
CA ASN A 5 18.50 8.64 -5.19
C ASN A 5 17.31 7.72 -5.46
N PHE A 6 17.61 6.49 -5.91
CA PHE A 6 16.59 5.47 -6.12
C PHE A 6 15.90 5.16 -4.81
N VAL A 7 14.57 5.29 -4.80
CA VAL A 7 13.75 4.82 -3.69
C VAL A 7 13.98 3.33 -3.48
N LYS A 8 14.07 2.92 -2.22
CA LYS A 8 14.45 1.56 -1.83
C LYS A 8 13.22 0.72 -1.52
N CYS A 9 13.33 -0.57 -1.83
CA CYS A 9 12.35 -1.56 -1.48
C CYS A 9 12.22 -1.64 0.05
N TYR A 10 10.99 -1.52 0.55
CA TYR A 10 10.69 -1.54 1.98
C TYR A 10 11.25 -2.78 2.70
N TYR A 11 11.17 -3.96 2.08
CA TYR A 11 11.55 -5.23 2.72
C TYR A 11 13.02 -5.64 2.56
N CYS A 12 13.70 -5.23 1.48
CA CYS A 12 15.03 -5.78 1.16
C CYS A 12 16.05 -4.75 0.68
N ASN A 13 15.71 -3.45 0.72
CA ASN A 13 16.59 -2.34 0.39
C ASN A 13 17.20 -2.35 -1.03
N LYS A 14 16.74 -3.25 -1.92
CA LYS A 14 17.02 -3.21 -3.37
C LYS A 14 16.29 -2.03 -4.01
N ASN A 15 16.69 -1.61 -5.21
CA ASN A 15 15.97 -0.54 -5.92
C ASN A 15 14.50 -0.94 -6.14
N SER A 16 13.57 -0.05 -5.78
CA SER A 16 12.15 -0.27 -6.02
C SER A 16 11.82 -0.15 -7.51
N ARG A 17 10.75 -0.82 -7.92
CA ARG A 17 10.14 -0.68 -9.25
C ARG A 17 8.64 -0.40 -9.20
N PHE A 18 8.03 -0.63 -8.04
CA PHE A 18 6.61 -0.46 -7.80
C PHE A 18 6.42 0.53 -6.67
N ASN A 19 5.40 1.39 -6.81
CA ASN A 19 4.93 2.31 -5.79
C ASN A 19 3.47 1.94 -5.46
N LEU A 20 3.21 1.46 -4.26
CA LEU A 20 1.86 1.04 -3.83
C LEU A 20 1.32 2.02 -2.79
N GLN A 21 0.19 2.64 -3.09
CA GLN A 21 -0.50 3.50 -2.13
C GLN A 21 -1.27 2.66 -1.13
N LYS A 22 -1.06 2.92 0.17
CA LYS A 22 -1.92 2.38 1.22
C LYS A 22 -3.23 3.17 1.24
N VAL A 23 -4.34 2.45 1.21
CA VAL A 23 -5.68 3.04 1.32
C VAL A 23 -6.35 2.53 2.58
N TRP A 24 -7.02 3.42 3.32
CA TRP A 24 -7.82 3.05 4.47
C TRP A 24 -9.18 2.57 3.99
N VAL A 25 -9.54 1.33 4.35
CA VAL A 25 -10.86 0.75 4.04
C VAL A 25 -11.62 0.60 5.35
N LYS A 26 -12.85 1.11 5.40
CA LYS A 26 -13.74 0.92 6.55
C LYS A 26 -14.66 -0.26 6.31
N TYR A 27 -14.77 -1.14 7.30
CA TYR A 27 -15.75 -2.23 7.32
C TYR A 27 -16.79 -1.98 8.40
N ASN A 28 -18.05 -2.27 8.07
CA ASN A 28 -19.16 -2.33 9.01
C ASN A 28 -19.46 -3.80 9.35
N ILE A 29 -19.75 -4.08 10.62
CA ILE A 29 -20.09 -5.43 11.09
C ILE A 29 -21.62 -5.50 11.25
N ASP A 30 -22.25 -6.46 10.57
CA ASP A 30 -23.70 -6.68 10.70
C ASP A 30 -24.07 -7.40 12.02
N LYS A 31 -25.37 -7.52 12.31
CA LYS A 31 -25.86 -8.23 13.52
C LYS A 31 -25.49 -9.72 13.57
N LYS A 32 -25.06 -10.31 12.45
CA LYS A 32 -24.63 -11.71 12.32
C LYS A 32 -23.10 -11.83 12.39
N GLY A 33 -22.36 -10.73 12.54
CA GLY A 33 -20.91 -10.71 12.59
C GLY A 33 -20.22 -10.69 11.23
N ASN A 34 -20.94 -10.50 10.13
CA ASN A 34 -20.33 -10.41 8.80
C ASN A 34 -19.75 -9.01 8.57
N TYR A 35 -18.54 -8.98 7.99
CA TYR A 35 -17.89 -7.75 7.56
C TYR A 35 -18.42 -7.34 6.19
N ASN A 36 -18.88 -6.09 6.09
CA ASN A 36 -19.30 -5.47 4.85
C ASN A 36 -18.51 -4.19 4.66
N GLU A 37 -17.89 -4.00 3.50
CA GLU A 37 -17.19 -2.76 3.17
C GLU A 37 -18.16 -1.58 3.18
N ASP A 38 -17.77 -0.50 3.86
CA ASP A 38 -18.51 0.76 3.88
C ASP A 38 -18.24 1.54 2.59
N LYS A 39 -19.04 1.27 1.55
CA LYS A 39 -18.93 1.95 0.25
C LYS A 39 -19.18 3.46 0.31
N ASN A 40 -19.77 3.96 1.40
CA ASN A 40 -20.01 5.38 1.63
C ASN A 40 -18.89 6.02 2.47
N PHE A 41 -17.90 5.24 2.92
CA PHE A 41 -16.69 5.78 3.51
C PHE A 41 -15.87 6.42 2.40
N ASP A 42 -16.09 7.71 2.22
CA ASP A 42 -15.46 8.50 1.18
C ASP A 42 -14.00 8.73 1.56
N THR A 43 -13.11 7.90 0.99
CA THR A 43 -11.66 7.95 1.18
C THR A 43 -11.01 9.11 0.44
N PHE A 44 -11.77 9.95 -0.27
CA PHE A 44 -11.26 11.08 -1.03
C PHE A 44 -10.82 12.29 -0.17
N ASN A 45 -11.09 12.27 1.14
CA ASN A 45 -10.55 13.26 2.10
C ASN A 45 -9.28 12.78 2.83
N ILE A 46 -8.62 11.73 2.32
CA ILE A 46 -7.28 11.38 2.79
C ILE A 46 -6.33 12.39 2.14
N GLU A 47 -5.52 13.10 2.94
CA GLU A 47 -4.44 13.97 2.43
C GLU A 47 -3.64 13.22 1.35
N GLU A 48 -3.15 13.94 0.33
CA GLU A 48 -2.30 13.32 -0.68
C GLU A 48 -1.21 12.51 0.02
N PRO A 49 -1.05 11.21 -0.30
CA PRO A 49 -0.11 10.35 0.40
C PRO A 49 1.28 10.97 0.28
N THR A 50 1.83 11.39 1.42
CA THR A 50 3.22 11.83 1.46
C THR A 50 4.11 10.61 1.22
N ASN A 51 5.35 10.78 0.74
CA ASN A 51 6.23 9.67 0.33
C ASN A 51 6.39 8.56 1.38
N ASP A 52 6.13 8.84 2.66
CA ASP A 52 6.23 7.89 3.77
C ASP A 52 5.06 6.87 3.83
N ASP A 53 3.94 7.16 3.16
CA ASP A 53 2.73 6.31 3.21
C ASP A 53 2.71 5.20 2.17
N ASN A 54 3.56 5.30 1.14
CA ASN A 54 3.60 4.33 0.06
C ASN A 54 4.56 3.16 0.34
N LEU A 55 4.14 1.98 -0.09
CA LEU A 55 4.99 0.79 -0.13
C LEU A 55 5.76 0.75 -1.45
N HIS A 56 7.04 1.08 -1.38
CA HIS A 56 7.97 0.90 -2.49
C HIS A 56 8.49 -0.53 -2.51
N LEU A 57 8.26 -1.27 -3.59
CA LEU A 57 8.65 -2.69 -3.70
C LEU A 57 9.57 -2.94 -4.89
N CYS A 58 10.55 -3.82 -4.72
CA CYS A 58 11.25 -4.45 -5.85
C CYS A 58 10.38 -5.56 -6.45
N LYS A 59 10.73 -6.06 -7.64
CA LYS A 59 9.95 -7.06 -8.37
C LYS A 59 9.61 -8.32 -7.55
N SER A 60 10.61 -8.92 -6.90
CA SER A 60 10.39 -10.14 -6.11
C SER A 60 9.51 -9.90 -4.88
N CYS A 61 9.66 -8.75 -4.21
CA CYS A 61 8.82 -8.41 -3.06
C CYS A 61 7.38 -8.09 -3.49
N PHE A 62 7.18 -7.45 -4.65
CA PHE A 62 5.84 -7.25 -5.20
C PHE A 62 5.14 -8.58 -5.49
N GLU A 63 5.83 -9.54 -6.13
CA GLU A 63 5.28 -10.88 -6.40
C GLU A 63 4.92 -11.63 -5.11
N ASN A 64 5.71 -11.50 -4.04
CA ASN A 64 5.37 -12.10 -2.76
C ASN A 64 4.15 -11.42 -2.11
N TRP A 65 4.11 -10.09 -2.13
CA TRP A 65 3.01 -9.30 -1.57
C TRP A 65 1.69 -9.59 -2.29
N SER A 66 1.69 -9.61 -3.62
CA SER A 66 0.47 -9.89 -4.42
C SER A 66 -0.07 -11.31 -4.20
N ASN A 67 0.78 -12.22 -3.74
CA ASN A 67 0.41 -13.59 -3.38
C ASN A 67 0.14 -13.78 -1.87
N GLY A 68 0.10 -12.70 -1.08
CA GLY A 68 -0.17 -12.74 0.36
C GLY A 68 0.93 -13.41 1.20
N LYS A 69 2.17 -13.42 0.72
CA LYS A 69 3.32 -14.07 1.40
C LYS A 69 4.14 -13.13 2.27
N ILE A 70 3.95 -11.80 2.14
CA ILE A 70 4.55 -10.72 2.94
C ILE A 70 3.59 -9.54 3.08
#